data_AF-A0A1Y3BAF0-F1
#
_entry.id   AF-A0A1Y3BAF0-F1
#
_cell.length_a   1.000
_cell.length_b   1.000
_cell.length_c   1.000
_cell.angle_alpha   90.00
_cell.angle_beta   90.00
_cell.angle_gamma   90.00
#
_symmetry.space_group_name_H-M   'P 1'
#
loop_
_entity.id
_entity.type
_entity.pdbx_description
1 polymer ?
#
loop_
_entity_poly.entity_id
_entity_poly.type
_entity_poly.pdbx_seq_one_letter_code
_entity_poly.pdbx_strand_id
1 'polypeptide(L)'
;MIDERFADKNYAILYACRVLFSKSYKIIDSLLSKDETMIIFDKIEQLLAEIDVDQTMIEECLYSLDAKYKMNMIIDLKWEFEKIIQSCQQRYAMIRKNVGCKVTSPSNDDHVMMRSATMTPTRLEFGRPMPLLRSRFSNIANLDFALRLTLAEDNNRKLNGTFSHTNFIKASIKPRLLAGIRVGDRFYQFLGSSSSQMRENGIVFYACDDKQRTAQSIRALVGNLSNFKRKVAKYIARFGLVFSQAIAYYHYGETAK
;
A
#
# COMPACT_ATOMS: atom_id res chain seq x y z
N MET A 1 -10.68 15.20 7.58
CA MET A 1 -11.49 15.05 6.35
C MET A 1 -11.55 13.61 5.82
N ILE A 2 -10.51 13.03 5.19
CA ILE A 2 -10.60 11.67 4.60
C ILE A 2 -10.75 10.59 5.68
N ASP A 3 -9.86 10.61 6.69
CA ASP A 3 -9.92 9.62 7.77
C ASP A 3 -11.21 9.76 8.58
N GLU A 4 -11.69 10.97 8.86
CA GLU A 4 -12.95 11.19 9.60
C GLU A 4 -14.20 10.65 8.87
N ARG A 5 -14.23 10.66 7.53
CA ARG A 5 -15.38 10.17 6.76
C ARG A 5 -15.38 8.65 6.54
N PHE A 6 -14.21 8.04 6.43
CA PHE A 6 -14.09 6.63 6.02
C PHE A 6 -13.38 5.72 7.03
N ALA A 7 -12.92 6.22 8.19
CA ALA A 7 -12.23 5.42 9.21
C ALA A 7 -13.03 4.19 9.65
N ASP A 8 -14.34 4.32 9.82
CA ASP A 8 -15.17 3.27 10.44
C ASP A 8 -15.84 2.33 9.44
N LYS A 9 -15.77 2.62 8.13
CA LYS A 9 -16.57 1.93 7.10
C LYS A 9 -15.79 0.86 6.34
N ASN A 10 -14.58 1.17 5.86
CA ASN A 10 -13.73 0.23 5.13
C ASN A 10 -12.29 0.74 4.94
N TYR A 11 -11.30 0.03 5.51
CA TYR A 11 -9.88 0.39 5.40
C TYR A 11 -9.36 0.43 3.96
N ALA A 12 -9.82 -0.47 3.10
CA ALA A 12 -9.29 -0.61 1.75
C ALA A 12 -9.75 0.54 0.83
N ILE A 13 -11.01 0.97 0.98
CA ILE A 13 -11.52 2.19 0.32
C ILE A 13 -10.85 3.44 0.88
N LEU A 14 -10.71 3.55 2.21
CA LEU A 14 -9.98 4.64 2.85
C LEU A 14 -8.57 4.77 2.26
N TYR A 15 -7.86 3.65 2.16
CA TYR A 15 -6.54 3.59 1.56
C TYR A 15 -6.55 3.99 0.08
N ALA A 16 -7.53 3.53 -0.72
CA ALA A 16 -7.67 3.93 -2.12
C ALA A 16 -7.94 5.43 -2.27
N CYS A 17 -8.75 6.04 -1.41
CA CYS A 17 -8.92 7.48 -1.35
C CYS A 17 -7.58 8.17 -1.03
N ARG A 18 -6.82 7.68 -0.03
CA ARG A 18 -5.49 8.22 0.28
C ARG A 18 -4.54 8.15 -0.92
N VAL A 19 -4.59 7.10 -1.74
CA VAL A 19 -3.81 7.00 -2.99
C VAL A 19 -4.19 8.12 -3.97
N LEU A 20 -5.49 8.31 -4.23
CA LEU A 20 -5.99 9.32 -5.16
C LEU A 20 -5.61 10.74 -4.73
N PHE A 21 -5.88 11.09 -3.47
CA PHE A 21 -5.72 12.46 -2.99
C PHE A 21 -4.28 12.82 -2.59
N SER A 22 -3.43 11.85 -2.23
CA SER A 22 -2.06 12.17 -1.80
C SER A 22 -1.13 12.63 -2.94
N LYS A 23 -1.45 12.30 -4.19
CA LYS A 23 -0.57 12.52 -5.36
C LYS A 23 -1.01 13.63 -6.28
N SER A 24 -2.28 14.01 -6.25
CA SER A 24 -2.85 14.88 -7.28
C SER A 24 -3.13 16.27 -6.72
N TYR A 25 -2.16 17.17 -6.84
CA TYR A 25 -2.37 18.60 -6.57
C TYR A 25 -3.51 19.15 -7.42
N LYS A 26 -3.74 18.62 -8.62
CA LYS A 26 -4.89 19.03 -9.45
C LYS A 26 -6.22 18.66 -8.80
N ILE A 27 -6.31 17.46 -8.21
CA ILE A 27 -7.49 17.08 -7.45
C ILE A 27 -7.57 17.98 -6.22
N ILE A 28 -6.50 18.12 -5.43
CA ILE A 28 -6.45 18.97 -4.22
C ILE A 28 -6.86 20.41 -4.53
N ASP A 29 -6.29 21.02 -5.55
CA ASP A 29 -6.58 22.41 -5.96
C ASP A 29 -8.00 22.53 -6.52
N SER A 30 -8.51 21.49 -7.20
CA SER A 30 -9.93 21.39 -7.53
C SER A 30 -10.80 21.24 -6.28
N LEU A 31 -10.34 20.57 -5.20
CA LEU A 31 -11.03 20.52 -3.90
C LEU A 31 -11.16 21.92 -3.30
N LEU A 32 -10.10 22.71 -3.42
CA LEU A 32 -10.01 24.04 -2.82
C LEU A 32 -10.77 25.09 -3.64
N SER A 33 -10.91 24.86 -4.95
CA SER A 33 -11.53 25.78 -5.90
C SER A 33 -13.06 25.62 -6.00
N LYS A 34 -13.63 24.44 -5.69
CA LYS A 34 -15.08 24.18 -5.81
C LYS A 34 -15.62 23.11 -4.83
N ASP A 35 -16.91 23.21 -4.50
CA ASP A 35 -17.75 22.20 -3.81
C ASP A 35 -17.79 20.80 -4.50
N GLU A 36 -17.17 20.65 -5.68
CA GLU A 36 -17.27 19.49 -6.57
C GLU A 36 -16.69 18.19 -6.00
N THR A 37 -15.97 18.21 -4.87
CA THR A 37 -15.39 16.97 -4.30
C THR A 37 -16.21 16.33 -3.22
N MET A 38 -17.16 17.08 -2.63
CA MET A 38 -18.24 16.42 -1.91
C MET A 38 -18.91 15.42 -2.85
N ILE A 39 -19.04 15.75 -4.14
CA ILE A 39 -19.63 14.84 -5.14
C ILE A 39 -18.92 13.48 -5.20
N ILE A 40 -17.58 13.41 -5.16
CA ILE A 40 -16.90 12.09 -5.15
C ILE A 40 -17.15 11.36 -3.85
N PHE A 41 -16.97 12.03 -2.70
CA PHE A 41 -17.14 11.37 -1.41
C PHE A 41 -18.59 10.92 -1.23
N ASP A 42 -19.55 11.79 -1.54
CA ASP A 42 -20.98 11.52 -1.49
C ASP A 42 -21.35 10.42 -2.49
N LYS A 43 -20.72 10.37 -3.68
CA LYS A 43 -20.94 9.28 -4.64
C LYS A 43 -20.37 7.96 -4.15
N ILE A 44 -19.21 7.96 -3.50
CA ILE A 44 -18.65 6.77 -2.85
C ILE A 44 -19.59 6.30 -1.73
N GLU A 45 -20.11 7.22 -0.91
CA GLU A 45 -21.07 6.89 0.15
C GLU A 45 -22.40 6.36 -0.39
N GLN A 46 -22.90 6.92 -1.50
CA GLN A 46 -24.06 6.39 -2.23
C GLN A 46 -23.80 4.96 -2.71
N LEU A 47 -22.66 4.71 -3.37
CA LEU A 47 -22.30 3.37 -3.84
C LEU A 47 -22.09 2.38 -2.69
N LEU A 48 -21.59 2.83 -1.54
CA LEU A 48 -21.44 1.99 -0.35
C LEU A 48 -22.78 1.65 0.31
N ALA A 49 -23.81 2.47 0.12
CA ALA A 49 -25.16 2.19 0.61
C ALA A 49 -25.93 1.21 -0.30
N GLU A 50 -25.49 1.03 -1.55
CA GLU A 50 -26.09 0.08 -2.48
C GLU A 50 -25.68 -1.37 -2.14
N ILE A 51 -26.66 -2.20 -1.75
CA ILE A 51 -26.45 -3.58 -1.27
C ILE A 51 -25.75 -4.49 -2.30
N ASP A 52 -25.86 -4.17 -3.60
CA ASP A 52 -25.36 -5.02 -4.68
C ASP A 52 -23.93 -4.67 -5.16
N VAL A 53 -23.29 -3.64 -4.58
CA VAL A 53 -21.96 -3.19 -5.02
C VAL A 53 -20.86 -3.85 -4.20
N ASP A 54 -19.94 -4.53 -4.90
CA ASP A 54 -18.74 -5.09 -4.27
C ASP A 54 -17.74 -3.97 -3.93
N GLN A 55 -17.21 -3.98 -2.71
CA GLN A 55 -16.22 -3.01 -2.23
C GLN A 55 -14.94 -3.03 -3.09
N THR A 56 -14.58 -4.20 -3.61
CA THR A 56 -13.42 -4.36 -4.51
C THR A 56 -13.58 -3.58 -5.82
N MET A 57 -14.82 -3.46 -6.32
CA MET A 57 -15.13 -2.67 -7.50
C MET A 57 -14.86 -1.18 -7.23
N ILE A 58 -15.28 -0.67 -6.07
CA ILE A 58 -15.09 0.74 -5.70
C ILE A 58 -13.59 1.06 -5.59
N GLU A 59 -12.80 0.18 -4.97
CA GLU A 59 -11.35 0.31 -4.92
C GLU A 59 -10.73 0.37 -6.33
N GLU A 60 -11.18 -0.51 -7.23
CA GLU A 60 -10.70 -0.54 -8.62
C GLU A 60 -11.07 0.74 -9.38
N CYS A 61 -12.27 1.29 -9.17
CA CYS A 61 -12.68 2.58 -9.73
C CYS A 61 -11.73 3.70 -9.28
N LEU A 62 -11.43 3.77 -7.98
CA LEU A 62 -10.55 4.80 -7.41
C LEU A 62 -9.11 4.68 -7.95
N TYR A 63 -8.58 3.47 -8.07
CA TYR A 63 -7.25 3.26 -8.66
C TYR A 63 -7.23 3.57 -10.16
N SER A 64 -8.31 3.30 -10.88
CA SER A 64 -8.44 3.62 -12.30
C SER A 64 -8.49 5.14 -12.50
N LEU A 65 -9.17 5.85 -11.61
CA LEU A 65 -9.21 7.31 -11.61
C LEU A 65 -7.82 7.90 -11.36
N ASP A 66 -7.07 7.43 -10.35
CA ASP A 66 -5.67 7.84 -10.12
C ASP A 66 -4.78 7.59 -11.35
N ALA A 67 -4.95 6.46 -12.04
CA ALA A 67 -4.20 6.16 -13.25
C ALA A 67 -4.51 7.14 -14.40
N LYS A 68 -5.79 7.49 -14.61
CA LYS A 68 -6.21 8.48 -15.61
C LYS A 68 -5.66 9.87 -15.30
N TYR A 69 -5.66 10.26 -14.03
CA TYR A 69 -5.10 11.53 -13.58
C TYR A 69 -3.62 11.71 -13.89
N LYS A 70 -2.85 10.62 -13.86
CA LYS A 70 -1.43 10.65 -14.22
C LYS A 70 -1.20 10.78 -15.72
N MET A 71 -2.12 10.25 -16.53
CA MET A 71 -1.97 10.25 -17.99
C MET A 71 -2.44 11.54 -18.64
N ASN A 72 -3.43 12.22 -18.05
CA ASN A 72 -4.09 13.37 -18.67
C ASN A 72 -3.73 14.70 -17.99
N MET A 73 -3.58 15.75 -18.80
CA MET A 73 -3.27 17.10 -18.30
C MET A 73 -4.48 17.81 -17.70
N ILE A 74 -5.68 17.61 -18.27
CA ILE A 74 -6.95 18.21 -17.85
C ILE A 74 -8.01 17.10 -17.81
N ILE A 75 -8.76 17.02 -16.72
CA ILE A 75 -9.84 16.03 -16.52
C ILE A 75 -11.02 16.70 -15.81
N ASP A 76 -12.23 16.46 -16.32
CA ASP A 76 -13.46 16.65 -15.56
C ASP A 76 -13.63 15.48 -14.59
N LEU A 77 -13.46 15.77 -13.30
CA LEU A 77 -13.46 14.79 -12.21
C LEU A 77 -14.76 14.01 -12.14
N LYS A 78 -15.91 14.70 -12.25
CA LYS A 78 -17.23 14.11 -12.09
C LYS A 78 -17.53 13.18 -13.26
N TRP A 79 -17.34 13.69 -14.48
CA TRP A 79 -17.66 12.93 -15.68
C TRP A 79 -16.78 11.68 -15.83
N GLU A 80 -15.46 11.80 -15.59
CA GLU A 80 -14.58 10.63 -15.66
C GLU A 80 -14.91 9.60 -14.57
N PHE A 81 -15.23 10.03 -13.36
CA PHE A 81 -15.59 9.10 -12.29
C PHE A 81 -16.89 8.34 -12.61
N GLU A 82 -17.93 9.03 -13.08
CA GLU A 82 -19.19 8.41 -13.51
C GLU A 82 -18.97 7.40 -14.65
N LYS A 83 -18.14 7.76 -15.64
CA LYS A 83 -17.77 6.87 -16.75
C LYS A 83 -17.02 5.63 -16.29
N ILE A 84 -16.08 5.77 -15.35
CA ILE A 84 -15.33 4.66 -14.76
C ILE A 84 -16.28 3.74 -13.98
N ILE A 85 -17.20 4.30 -13.19
CA ILE A 85 -18.21 3.53 -12.43
C ILE A 85 -19.05 2.69 -13.39
N GLN A 86 -19.62 3.30 -14.44
CA GLN A 86 -20.44 2.59 -15.42
C GLN A 86 -19.66 1.47 -16.11
N SER A 87 -18.41 1.74 -16.50
CA SER A 87 -17.53 0.74 -17.13
C SER A 87 -17.21 -0.42 -16.17
N CYS A 88 -17.04 -0.14 -14.88
CA CYS A 88 -16.79 -1.17 -13.87
C CYS A 88 -18.04 -2.00 -13.61
N GLN A 89 -19.20 -1.38 -13.42
CA GLN A 89 -20.48 -2.08 -13.22
C GLN A 89 -20.79 -3.03 -14.38
N GLN A 90 -20.57 -2.60 -15.63
CA GLN A 90 -20.75 -3.46 -16.81
C GLN A 90 -19.83 -4.69 -16.77
N ARG A 91 -18.54 -4.51 -16.45
CA ARG A 91 -17.58 -5.62 -16.34
C ARG A 91 -17.96 -6.59 -15.23
N TYR A 92 -18.30 -6.10 -14.04
CA TYR A 92 -18.68 -6.95 -12.91
C TYR A 92 -20.02 -7.66 -13.17
N ALA A 93 -20.97 -7.03 -13.87
CA ALA A 93 -22.20 -7.68 -14.31
C ALA A 93 -21.95 -8.82 -15.31
N MET A 94 -21.00 -8.65 -16.25
CA MET A 94 -20.58 -9.75 -17.15
C MET A 94 -19.91 -10.89 -16.38
N ILE A 95 -19.02 -10.57 -15.43
CA ILE A 95 -18.36 -11.58 -14.58
C ILE A 95 -19.39 -12.36 -13.77
N ARG A 96 -20.36 -11.68 -13.14
CA ARG A 96 -21.46 -12.32 -12.39
C ARG A 96 -22.33 -13.23 -13.25
N LYS A 97 -22.60 -12.86 -14.50
CA LYS A 97 -23.33 -13.71 -15.46
C LYS A 97 -22.49 -14.91 -15.93
N ASN A 98 -21.17 -14.78 -15.95
CA ASN A 98 -20.23 -15.82 -16.39
C ASN A 98 -19.72 -16.73 -15.26
N VAL A 99 -20.22 -16.62 -14.02
CA VAL A 99 -19.79 -17.46 -12.86
C VAL A 99 -20.03 -18.97 -13.08
N GLY A 100 -20.78 -19.37 -14.12
CA GLY A 100 -20.88 -20.75 -14.59
C GLY A 100 -19.63 -21.28 -15.32
N CYS A 101 -18.78 -20.40 -15.82
CA CYS A 101 -17.45 -20.74 -16.33
C CYS A 101 -16.43 -20.38 -15.26
N LYS A 102 -15.86 -21.40 -14.60
CA LYS A 102 -14.64 -21.23 -13.81
C LYS A 102 -13.56 -20.70 -14.76
N VAL A 103 -13.42 -19.38 -14.86
CA VAL A 103 -12.13 -18.79 -15.17
C VAL A 103 -11.28 -19.20 -13.97
N THR A 104 -10.54 -20.30 -14.12
CA THR A 104 -9.38 -20.56 -13.31
C THR A 104 -8.48 -19.34 -13.56
N SER A 105 -8.64 -18.28 -12.76
CA SER A 105 -7.51 -17.40 -12.47
C SER A 105 -6.38 -18.37 -12.19
N PRO A 106 -5.28 -18.35 -12.94
CA PRO A 106 -4.18 -19.26 -12.67
C PRO A 106 -3.92 -19.11 -11.19
N SER A 107 -4.01 -20.22 -10.46
CA SER A 107 -3.74 -20.30 -9.04
C SER A 107 -2.25 -20.00 -8.86
N ASN A 108 -1.86 -18.76 -9.15
CA ASN A 108 -0.54 -18.24 -8.97
C ASN A 108 -0.48 -17.88 -7.50
N ASP A 109 -0.48 -18.93 -6.68
CA ASP A 109 -0.15 -18.90 -5.26
C ASP A 109 1.33 -18.51 -5.07
N ASP A 110 1.93 -17.74 -5.98
CA ASP A 110 3.30 -17.23 -5.89
C ASP A 110 3.32 -15.74 -5.56
N HIS A 111 2.23 -15.03 -5.83
CA HIS A 111 2.14 -13.59 -5.63
C HIS A 111 1.26 -13.20 -4.47
N VAL A 112 1.67 -12.13 -3.79
CA VAL A 112 0.97 -11.52 -2.67
C VAL A 112 0.94 -10.02 -2.86
N MET A 113 -0.18 -9.40 -2.53
CA MET A 113 -0.35 -7.95 -2.65
C MET A 113 0.17 -7.26 -1.39
N MET A 114 0.89 -6.14 -1.56
CA MET A 114 1.34 -5.30 -0.45
C MET A 114 1.10 -3.84 -0.78
N ARG A 115 0.52 -3.10 0.18
CA ARG A 115 0.34 -1.65 0.08
C ARG A 115 1.68 -0.93 -0.02
N SER A 116 1.73 0.19 -0.73
CA SER A 116 2.97 0.93 -0.98
C SER A 116 2.82 2.42 -0.71
N ALA A 117 3.86 3.07 -0.23
CA ALA A 117 3.92 4.53 -0.09
C ALA A 117 5.32 5.04 -0.42
N THR A 118 5.41 6.27 -0.91
CA THR A 118 6.65 6.98 -1.15
C THR A 118 6.70 8.16 -0.20
N MET A 119 7.77 8.28 0.59
CA MET A 119 8.00 9.43 1.43
C MET A 119 9.14 10.27 0.87
N THR A 120 8.85 11.55 0.69
CA THR A 120 9.83 12.57 0.36
C THR A 120 10.06 13.48 1.57
N PRO A 121 11.06 14.37 1.56
CA PRO A 121 11.24 15.33 2.65
C PRO A 121 9.97 16.15 2.92
N THR A 122 9.21 16.50 1.88
CA THR A 122 8.01 17.34 2.01
C THR A 122 6.70 16.58 2.09
N ARG A 123 6.61 15.37 1.52
CA ARG A 123 5.33 14.68 1.26
C ARG A 123 5.34 13.21 1.66
N LEU A 124 4.14 12.63 1.79
CA LEU A 124 3.92 11.19 1.89
C LEU A 124 2.81 10.84 0.88
N GLU A 125 3.18 10.04 -0.11
CA GLU A 125 2.33 9.70 -1.23
C GLU A 125 2.00 8.21 -1.21
N PHE A 126 0.72 7.86 -1.17
CA PHE A 126 0.30 6.46 -1.18
C PHE A 126 0.22 5.93 -2.61
N GLY A 127 0.58 4.67 -2.79
CA GLY A 127 0.51 3.94 -4.05
C GLY A 127 -0.47 2.78 -4.00
N ARG A 128 -0.92 2.35 -5.18
CA ARG A 128 -1.71 1.13 -5.33
C ARG A 128 -0.97 -0.05 -4.71
N PRO A 129 -1.67 -1.04 -4.12
CA PRO A 129 -1.07 -2.30 -3.73
C PRO A 129 -0.30 -2.91 -4.91
N MET A 130 0.92 -3.36 -4.65
CA MET A 130 1.82 -3.94 -5.64
C MET A 130 1.90 -5.45 -5.46
N PRO A 131 1.91 -6.24 -6.56
CA PRO A 131 2.19 -7.67 -6.48
C PRO A 131 3.67 -7.88 -6.12
N LEU A 132 3.91 -8.75 -5.16
CA LEU A 132 5.23 -9.20 -4.73
C LEU A 132 5.25 -10.73 -4.77
N LEU A 133 6.41 -11.31 -5.07
CA LEU A 133 6.61 -12.74 -4.84
C LEU A 133 6.55 -13.03 -3.33
N ARG A 134 6.10 -14.22 -2.96
CA ARG A 134 6.13 -14.67 -1.57
C ARG A 134 7.56 -14.70 -1.04
N SER A 135 7.64 -14.48 0.27
CA SER A 135 8.85 -14.59 1.06
C SER A 135 8.51 -15.23 2.40
N ARG A 136 9.50 -15.55 3.22
CA ARG A 136 9.25 -16.01 4.60
C ARG A 136 8.38 -14.99 5.37
N PHE A 137 8.53 -13.69 5.10
CA PHE A 137 7.69 -12.64 5.67
C PHE A 137 6.20 -12.86 5.39
N SER A 138 5.86 -13.25 4.15
CA SER A 138 4.50 -13.52 3.70
C SER A 138 3.83 -14.66 4.47
N ASN A 139 4.62 -15.60 5.00
CA ASN A 139 4.12 -16.76 5.73
C ASN A 139 3.94 -16.48 7.24
N ILE A 140 4.71 -15.54 7.80
CA ILE A 140 4.69 -15.23 9.24
C ILE A 140 3.82 -14.03 9.59
N ALA A 141 3.47 -13.19 8.63
CA ALA A 141 2.75 -11.93 8.83
C ALA A 141 1.59 -11.79 7.85
N ASN A 142 0.52 -11.11 8.28
CA ASN A 142 -0.56 -10.73 7.36
C ASN A 142 -0.12 -9.50 6.54
N LEU A 143 0.05 -9.65 5.23
CA LEU A 143 0.54 -8.61 4.33
C LEU A 143 -0.43 -7.46 4.10
N ASP A 144 -1.72 -7.63 4.41
CA ASP A 144 -2.66 -6.52 4.38
C ASP A 144 -2.31 -5.42 5.37
N PHE A 145 -1.67 -5.80 6.48
CA PHE A 145 -1.18 -4.91 7.52
C PHE A 145 0.29 -4.49 7.29
N ALA A 146 0.89 -4.89 6.17
CA ALA A 146 2.21 -4.44 5.76
C ALA A 146 2.11 -3.24 4.80
N LEU A 147 3.04 -2.30 4.94
CA LEU A 147 3.20 -1.15 4.06
C LEU A 147 4.66 -1.07 3.62
N ARG A 148 4.91 -1.15 2.31
CA ARG A 148 6.23 -0.87 1.73
C ARG A 148 6.38 0.64 1.57
N LEU A 149 7.29 1.22 2.33
CA LEU A 149 7.68 2.61 2.21
C LEU A 149 8.95 2.75 1.35
N THR A 150 8.96 3.65 0.38
CA THR A 150 10.16 4.00 -0.40
C THR A 150 10.56 5.44 -0.10
N LEU A 151 11.83 5.69 0.19
CA LEU A 151 12.34 7.06 0.36
C LEU A 151 12.83 7.63 -0.97
N ALA A 152 12.32 8.80 -1.32
CA ALA A 152 12.65 9.51 -2.55
C ALA A 152 12.90 11.01 -2.28
N GLU A 153 13.48 11.69 -3.26
CA GLU A 153 13.48 13.15 -3.34
C GLU A 153 12.14 13.67 -3.87
N ASP A 154 11.87 14.97 -3.70
CA ASP A 154 10.60 15.58 -4.17
C ASP A 154 10.44 15.56 -5.71
N ASN A 155 11.55 15.37 -6.45
CA ASN A 155 11.57 15.17 -7.90
C ASN A 155 11.36 13.69 -8.31
N ASN A 156 10.94 12.83 -7.37
CA ASN A 156 10.79 11.37 -7.52
C ASN A 156 12.07 10.60 -7.84
N ARG A 157 13.25 11.23 -7.72
CA ARG A 157 14.52 10.51 -7.83
C ARG A 157 14.83 9.78 -6.53
N LYS A 158 15.72 8.81 -6.66
CA LYS A 158 16.26 8.08 -5.52
C LYS A 158 17.03 9.04 -4.62
N LEU A 159 16.71 9.01 -3.33
CA LEU A 159 17.43 9.76 -2.31
C LEU A 159 18.94 9.47 -2.41
N ASN A 160 19.72 10.51 -2.69
CA ASN A 160 21.16 10.40 -2.86
C ASN A 160 21.90 11.19 -1.76
N GLY A 161 22.91 10.55 -1.15
CA GLY A 161 23.73 11.13 -0.09
C GLY A 161 25.11 11.61 -0.55
N THR A 162 25.49 11.43 -1.81
CA THR A 162 26.88 11.63 -2.28
C THR A 162 27.36 13.08 -2.19
N PHE A 163 26.47 14.07 -2.33
CA PHE A 163 26.85 15.49 -2.44
C PHE A 163 26.15 16.43 -1.45
N SER A 164 25.43 15.90 -0.45
CA SER A 164 24.51 16.68 0.39
C SER A 164 24.92 16.74 1.86
N HIS A 165 24.70 17.90 2.50
CA HIS A 165 24.53 18.01 3.95
C HIS A 165 23.33 17.16 4.39
N THR A 166 23.58 15.88 4.65
CA THR A 166 22.55 14.90 5.04
C THR A 166 21.80 15.26 6.33
N ASN A 167 22.23 16.27 7.07
CA ASN A 167 21.57 16.75 8.28
C ASN A 167 20.13 17.20 8.01
N PHE A 168 19.87 17.92 6.92
CA PHE A 168 18.51 18.33 6.54
C PHE A 168 17.64 17.09 6.28
N ILE A 169 18.12 16.17 5.43
CA ILE A 169 17.39 14.93 5.11
C ILE A 169 17.12 14.12 6.37
N LYS A 170 18.11 13.97 7.25
CA LYS A 170 17.95 13.28 8.54
C LYS A 170 16.93 13.99 9.42
N ALA A 171 16.99 15.32 9.52
CA ALA A 171 16.05 16.11 10.32
C ALA A 171 14.60 16.02 9.79
N SER A 172 14.41 15.94 8.48
CA SER A 172 13.08 15.87 7.86
C SER A 172 12.50 14.45 7.86
N ILE A 173 13.31 13.43 7.54
CA ILE A 173 12.84 12.05 7.35
C ILE A 173 12.83 11.26 8.66
N LYS A 174 13.87 11.38 9.50
CA LYS A 174 14.02 10.54 10.70
C LYS A 174 12.85 10.68 11.68
N PRO A 175 12.36 11.89 12.03
CA PRO A 175 11.22 12.01 12.94
C PRO A 175 9.97 11.33 12.39
N ARG A 176 9.73 11.42 11.08
CA ARG A 176 8.58 10.78 10.42
C ARG A 176 8.67 9.26 10.43
N LEU A 177 9.86 8.70 10.20
CA LEU A 177 10.08 7.25 10.33
C LEU A 177 9.87 6.75 11.77
N LEU A 178 10.30 7.52 12.77
CA LEU A 178 10.15 7.16 14.18
C LEU A 178 8.70 7.33 14.67
N ALA A 179 7.99 8.36 14.20
CA ALA A 179 6.60 8.59 14.52
C ALA A 179 5.67 7.52 13.95
N GLY A 180 6.08 6.81 12.88
CA GLY A 180 5.24 5.86 12.18
C GLY A 180 4.27 6.54 11.21
N ILE A 181 3.44 5.73 10.56
CA ILE A 181 2.44 6.19 9.59
C ILE A 181 1.07 5.73 10.05
N ARG A 182 0.13 6.65 10.24
CA ARG A 182 -1.26 6.32 10.58
C ARG A 182 -2.14 6.46 9.34
N VAL A 183 -2.95 5.45 9.08
CA VAL A 183 -4.00 5.46 8.06
C VAL A 183 -5.24 4.86 8.72
N GLY A 184 -6.28 5.66 8.95
CA GLY A 184 -7.47 5.21 9.68
C GLY A 184 -7.12 4.62 11.05
N ASP A 185 -7.61 3.40 11.28
CA ASP A 185 -7.38 2.58 12.48
C ASP A 185 -5.97 1.95 12.53
N ARG A 186 -5.25 1.89 11.40
CA ARG A 186 -3.95 1.22 11.31
C ARG A 186 -2.79 2.16 11.61
N PHE A 187 -1.98 1.78 12.60
CA PHE A 187 -0.73 2.45 12.94
C PHE A 187 0.48 1.62 12.49
N TYR A 188 1.06 2.00 11.36
CA TYR A 188 2.21 1.36 10.75
C TYR A 188 3.51 1.79 11.43
N GLN A 189 4.24 0.82 11.96
CA GLN A 189 5.52 1.02 12.62
C GLN A 189 6.66 0.39 11.82
N PHE A 190 7.86 0.96 11.91
CA PHE A 190 9.04 0.42 11.25
C PHE A 190 9.24 -1.05 11.62
N LEU A 191 9.30 -1.94 10.62
CA LEU A 191 9.59 -3.36 10.81
C LEU A 191 11.05 -3.67 10.49
N GLY A 192 11.49 -3.34 9.27
CA GLY A 192 12.85 -3.55 8.80
C GLY A 192 12.95 -3.46 7.29
N SER A 193 14.04 -3.96 6.72
CA SER A 193 14.28 -3.95 5.27
C SER A 193 15.21 -5.09 4.87
N SER A 194 15.07 -5.58 3.64
CA SER A 194 16.08 -6.41 2.97
C SER A 194 17.24 -5.57 2.43
N SER A 195 18.38 -6.21 2.12
CA SER A 195 19.49 -5.53 1.46
C SER A 195 19.11 -4.99 0.07
N SER A 196 18.25 -5.71 -0.66
CA SER A 196 17.76 -5.25 -1.97
C SER A 196 16.79 -4.09 -1.84
N GLN A 197 15.90 -4.14 -0.84
CA GLN A 197 15.01 -3.02 -0.53
C GLN A 197 15.81 -1.79 -0.12
N MET A 198 16.82 -1.93 0.75
CA MET A 198 17.70 -0.82 1.15
C MET A 198 18.39 -0.17 -0.04
N ARG A 199 18.86 -0.97 -1.01
CA ARG A 199 19.43 -0.42 -2.24
C ARG A 199 18.43 0.47 -2.96
N GLU A 200 17.15 0.12 -2.97
CA GLU A 200 16.08 0.94 -3.57
C GLU A 200 15.44 1.92 -2.57
N ASN A 201 16.10 2.23 -1.46
CA ASN A 201 15.57 3.07 -0.37
C ASN A 201 14.20 2.59 0.18
N GLY A 202 13.90 1.31 0.00
CA GLY A 202 12.70 0.64 0.47
C GLY A 202 12.83 0.18 1.92
N ILE A 203 11.73 0.27 2.65
CA ILE A 203 11.57 -0.10 4.04
C ILE A 203 10.19 -0.73 4.20
N VAL A 204 10.06 -1.74 5.04
CA VAL A 204 8.77 -2.34 5.39
C VAL A 204 8.30 -1.80 6.74
N PHE A 205 7.06 -1.36 6.78
CA PHE A 205 6.31 -1.02 7.98
C PHE A 205 5.21 -2.04 8.21
N TYR A 206 4.80 -2.20 9.46
CA TYR A 206 3.76 -3.14 9.86
C TYR A 206 2.83 -2.51 10.90
N ALA A 207 1.52 -2.63 10.67
CA ALA A 207 0.50 -2.27 11.64
C ALA A 207 0.12 -3.48 12.49
N CYS A 208 -0.41 -3.26 13.70
CA CYS A 208 -0.93 -4.36 14.51
C CYS A 208 -2.04 -5.08 13.73
N ASP A 209 -1.94 -6.40 13.60
CA ASP A 209 -2.94 -7.18 12.89
C ASP A 209 -4.01 -7.78 13.82
N ASP A 210 -5.01 -8.43 13.22
CA ASP A 210 -6.13 -9.02 13.95
C ASP A 210 -5.70 -10.10 14.96
N LYS A 211 -4.49 -10.65 14.82
CA LYS A 211 -3.89 -11.62 15.75
C LYS A 211 -2.99 -10.94 16.78
N GLN A 212 -3.09 -9.63 16.94
CA GLN A 212 -2.28 -8.80 17.83
C GLN A 212 -0.76 -8.90 17.54
N ARG A 213 -0.38 -9.22 16.31
CA ARG A 213 1.03 -9.22 15.90
C ARG A 213 1.45 -7.80 15.54
N THR A 214 2.51 -7.32 16.17
CA THR A 214 3.09 -6.00 15.92
C THR A 214 4.40 -6.13 15.16
N ALA A 215 4.95 -5.00 14.69
CA ALA A 215 6.30 -4.99 14.11
C ALA A 215 7.35 -5.57 15.09
N GLN A 216 7.16 -5.38 16.39
CA GLN A 216 8.06 -5.92 17.42
C GLN A 216 7.89 -7.43 17.59
N SER A 217 6.67 -7.95 17.64
CA SER A 217 6.46 -9.39 17.77
C SER A 217 6.94 -10.14 16.53
N ILE A 218 6.74 -9.59 15.32
CA ILE A 218 7.30 -10.17 14.09
C ILE A 218 8.83 -10.21 14.14
N ARG A 219 9.49 -9.15 14.62
CA ARG A 219 10.95 -9.18 14.82
C ARG A 219 11.40 -10.29 15.76
N ALA A 220 10.61 -10.62 16.78
CA ALA A 220 10.90 -11.73 17.69
C ALA A 220 10.68 -13.11 17.03
N LEU A 221 9.69 -13.24 16.15
CA LEU A 221 9.37 -14.50 15.44
C LEU A 221 10.42 -14.92 14.41
N VAL A 222 11.20 -13.98 13.86
CA VAL A 222 12.21 -14.28 12.83
C VAL A 222 13.34 -15.17 13.35
N GLY A 223 13.65 -15.07 14.65
CA GLY A 223 14.66 -15.87 15.34
C GLY A 223 15.52 -15.07 16.31
N ASN A 224 16.50 -15.72 16.95
CA ASN A 224 17.38 -15.06 17.91
C ASN A 224 18.47 -14.23 17.22
N LEU A 225 18.21 -12.92 17.07
CA LEU A 225 19.17 -11.95 16.55
C LEU A 225 19.86 -11.12 17.66
N SER A 226 19.78 -11.56 18.91
CA SER A 226 20.26 -10.80 20.08
C SER A 226 21.75 -10.44 19.99
N ASN A 227 22.55 -11.37 19.44
CA ASN A 227 24.00 -11.20 19.25
C ASN A 227 24.36 -10.04 18.29
N PHE A 228 23.40 -9.57 17.48
CA PHE A 228 23.60 -8.51 16.50
C PHE A 228 22.94 -7.19 16.88
N LYS A 229 22.21 -7.11 18.02
CA LYS A 229 21.47 -5.89 18.43
C LYS A 229 22.34 -4.63 18.47
N ARG A 230 23.60 -4.74 18.90
CA ARG A 230 24.57 -3.62 18.92
C ARG A 230 25.23 -3.33 17.55
N LYS A 231 25.04 -4.21 16.56
CA LYS A 231 25.61 -4.11 15.21
C LYS A 231 24.48 -3.91 14.20
N VAL A 232 23.92 -2.69 14.15
CA VAL A 232 22.69 -2.36 13.40
C VAL A 232 22.74 -2.83 11.94
N ALA A 233 23.84 -2.57 11.22
CA ALA A 233 23.97 -3.02 9.83
C ALA A 233 23.88 -4.54 9.68
N LYS A 234 24.54 -5.29 10.57
CA LYS A 234 24.51 -6.76 10.57
C LYS A 234 23.14 -7.30 11.00
N TYR A 235 22.50 -6.64 11.96
CA TYR A 235 21.14 -6.96 12.38
C TYR A 235 20.17 -6.83 11.21
N ILE A 236 20.16 -5.67 10.52
CA ILE A 236 19.26 -5.44 9.38
C ILE A 236 19.55 -6.42 8.25
N ALA A 237 20.82 -6.70 7.93
CA ALA A 237 21.16 -7.68 6.90
C ALA A 237 20.64 -9.09 7.23
N ARG A 238 20.70 -9.53 8.49
CA ARG A 238 20.21 -10.86 8.92
C ARG A 238 18.70 -10.92 9.02
N PHE A 239 18.06 -9.90 9.57
CA PHE A 239 16.60 -9.77 9.59
C PHE A 239 16.05 -9.71 8.15
N GLY A 240 16.75 -9.00 7.27
CA GLY A 240 16.38 -8.78 5.88
C GLY A 240 16.24 -10.05 5.03
N LEU A 241 16.84 -11.17 5.46
CA LEU A 241 16.70 -12.47 4.80
C LEU A 241 15.25 -12.96 4.77
N VAL A 242 14.41 -12.50 5.70
CA VAL A 242 13.00 -12.89 5.77
C VAL A 242 12.17 -12.29 4.62
N PHE A 243 12.64 -11.19 4.04
CA PHE A 243 12.01 -10.55 2.87
C PHE A 243 12.55 -11.06 1.53
N SER A 244 13.50 -12.00 1.53
CA SER A 244 14.00 -12.60 0.30
C SER A 244 12.86 -13.35 -0.39
N GLN A 245 12.61 -12.97 -1.64
CA GLN A 245 11.58 -13.59 -2.47
C GLN A 245 12.08 -14.95 -2.97
N ALA A 246 11.21 -15.94 -2.94
CA ALA A 246 11.49 -17.28 -3.46
C ALA A 246 10.52 -17.60 -4.60
N ILE A 247 11.03 -18.27 -5.63
CA ILE A 247 10.28 -18.65 -6.83
C ILE A 247 9.59 -20.01 -6.65
N ALA A 248 10.12 -20.88 -5.78
CA ALA A 248 9.58 -22.22 -5.54
C ALA A 248 9.59 -22.57 -4.06
N TYR A 249 8.52 -23.21 -3.60
CA TYR A 249 8.37 -23.76 -2.25
C TYR A 249 8.22 -25.28 -2.37
N TYR A 250 9.09 -26.01 -1.68
CA TYR A 250 8.97 -27.46 -1.56
C TYR A 250 8.71 -27.79 -0.09
N HIS A 251 7.56 -28.40 0.20
CA HIS A 251 7.27 -28.92 1.52
C HIS A 251 8.08 -30.20 1.74
N TYR A 252 9.12 -30.10 2.57
CA TYR A 252 9.90 -31.27 2.94
C TYR A 252 9.13 -32.09 3.98
N GLY A 253 8.71 -33.30 3.62
CA GLY A 253 8.06 -34.25 4.54
C GLY A 253 6.61 -34.62 4.22
N GLU A 254 6.00 -34.03 3.19
CA GLU A 254 4.78 -34.62 2.61
C GLU A 254 5.20 -35.78 1.71
N THR A 255 5.17 -36.99 2.27
CA THR A 255 5.19 -38.21 1.45
C THR A 255 4.08 -38.11 0.41
N ALA A 256 4.44 -38.20 -0.86
CA ALA A 256 3.48 -38.34 -1.95
C ALA A 256 2.48 -39.43 -1.58
N LYS A 257 1.19 -39.06 -1.52
CA LYS A 257 0.11 -40.05 -1.51
C LYS A 257 0.02 -40.71 -2.88
#